data_AF-A0A924E4R3-F1
#
_entry.id   AF-A0A924E4R3-F1
#
_cell.length_a   1.000
_cell.length_b   1.000
_cell.length_c   1.000
_cell.angle_alpha   90.00
_cell.angle_beta   90.00
_cell.angle_gamma   90.00
#
_symmetry.space_group_name_H-M   'P 1'
#
loop_
_entity.id
_entity.type
_entity.pdbx_description
1 polymer ?
#
loop_
_entity_poly.entity_id
_entity_poly.type
_entity_poly.pdbx_seq_one_letter_code
_entity_poly.pdbx_strand_id
1 'polypeptide(L)'
;MDNTKNTASYNALETLPPSGVISADSGLIANFVSAMTNFSTLEAAKHTAKQTAAATNRSMASIHAQNNLYLTPDDMTSDQRDHLAQSSFDANLQHVQSEQLAAKISAEVANLDAVSNREYLGKKVIFQIIDPAFDPIESYWFDPATGQYSQGSITTRQVKGVVHELSLYKNLIVLKPSLYSRILFPKRKFYFVYVVNPRTLQPSVRLVA
;
A
#
# COMPACT_ATOMS: atom_id res chain seq x y z
N MET A 1 -21.19 26.68 -35.09
CA MET A 1 -21.10 27.22 -33.72
C MET A 1 -21.81 26.25 -32.80
N ASP A 2 -21.06 25.33 -32.21
CA ASP A 2 -21.24 24.85 -30.84
C ASP A 2 -20.16 23.80 -30.59
N ASN A 3 -19.09 24.23 -29.92
CA ASN A 3 -17.97 23.37 -29.55
C ASN A 3 -17.93 23.37 -28.01
N THR A 4 -18.80 22.56 -27.41
CA THR A 4 -18.75 22.26 -25.99
C THR A 4 -18.81 20.75 -25.80
N LYS A 5 -17.95 20.28 -24.89
CA LYS A 5 -17.79 18.90 -24.38
C LYS A 5 -16.81 18.04 -25.18
N ASN A 6 -15.53 18.09 -24.81
CA ASN A 6 -14.88 16.97 -24.11
C ASN A 6 -13.49 17.38 -23.58
N THR A 7 -13.46 18.21 -22.53
CA THR A 7 -12.26 18.48 -21.74
C THR A 7 -12.53 18.06 -20.30
N ALA A 8 -12.76 16.76 -20.12
CA ALA A 8 -12.72 16.14 -18.81
C ALA A 8 -11.78 14.94 -18.90
N SER A 9 -10.89 14.83 -17.92
CA SER A 9 -9.93 13.72 -17.68
C SER A 9 -8.47 13.96 -18.10
N TYR A 10 -7.88 15.11 -17.75
CA TYR A 10 -6.41 15.24 -17.67
C TYR A 10 -5.94 16.10 -16.48
N ASN A 11 -6.61 16.04 -15.33
CA ASN A 11 -6.19 16.76 -14.11
C ASN A 11 -6.37 15.91 -12.84
N ALA A 12 -5.69 14.76 -12.77
CA ALA A 12 -5.64 13.95 -11.54
C ALA A 12 -4.22 13.49 -11.15
N LEU A 13 -3.19 14.21 -11.61
CA LEU A 13 -1.79 13.96 -11.20
C LEU A 13 -1.08 15.17 -10.59
N GLU A 14 -1.77 16.29 -10.39
CA GLU A 14 -1.22 17.43 -9.66
C GLU A 14 -1.78 17.48 -8.25
N THR A 15 -0.97 17.00 -7.30
CA THR A 15 -0.67 17.55 -5.96
C THR A 15 -0.28 16.40 -5.02
N LEU A 16 0.97 15.96 -5.13
CA LEU A 16 1.64 15.40 -3.94
C LEU A 16 1.72 16.54 -2.92
N PRO A 17 1.24 16.37 -1.67
CA PRO A 17 1.29 17.44 -0.69
C PRO A 17 2.75 17.86 -0.44
N PRO A 18 3.00 19.17 -0.21
CA PRO A 18 4.33 19.71 -0.05
C PRO A 18 5.01 19.09 1.17
N SER A 19 6.24 18.63 0.97
CA SER A 19 7.18 18.19 1.99
C SER A 19 7.40 19.33 3.00
N GLY A 20 6.75 19.26 4.17
CA GLY A 20 6.79 20.32 5.16
C GLY A 20 6.61 19.82 6.60
N VAL A 21 7.74 19.81 7.33
CA VAL A 21 7.91 19.80 8.79
C VAL A 21 7.36 18.57 9.54
N ILE A 22 8.18 17.52 9.58
CA ILE A 22 8.01 16.38 10.49
C ILE A 22 8.62 16.75 11.85
N SER A 23 7.76 16.98 12.84
CA SER A 23 8.12 16.98 14.27
C SER A 23 8.74 15.64 14.66
N ALA A 24 9.73 15.59 15.55
CA ALA A 24 10.50 14.39 15.88
C ALA A 24 9.68 13.21 16.44
N ASP A 25 8.44 13.43 16.89
CA ASP A 25 7.49 12.37 17.28
C ASP A 25 6.67 11.78 16.09
N SER A 26 6.76 12.40 14.91
CA SER A 26 5.93 12.12 13.73
C SER A 26 6.63 11.39 12.58
N GLY A 27 7.95 11.19 12.63
CA GLY A 27 8.70 10.63 11.49
C GLY A 27 8.37 9.19 11.13
N LEU A 28 8.45 8.26 12.10
CA LEU A 28 8.18 6.85 11.81
C LEU A 28 6.74 6.63 11.33
N ILE A 29 5.76 7.15 12.08
CA ILE A 29 4.34 6.98 11.75
C ILE A 29 4.03 7.64 10.40
N ALA A 30 4.55 8.83 10.12
CA ALA A 30 4.38 9.48 8.83
C ALA A 30 4.98 8.64 7.69
N ASN A 31 6.16 8.04 7.88
CA ASN A 31 6.75 7.17 6.87
C ASN A 31 5.86 5.96 6.56
N PHE A 32 5.23 5.35 7.58
CA PHE A 32 4.25 4.28 7.38
C PHE A 32 3.00 4.76 6.62
N VAL A 33 2.46 5.93 6.97
CA VAL A 33 1.30 6.52 6.27
C VAL A 33 1.64 6.84 4.81
N SER A 34 2.80 7.45 4.56
CA SER A 34 3.28 7.75 3.21
C SER A 34 3.46 6.48 2.39
N ALA A 35 4.10 5.45 2.95
CA ALA A 35 4.27 4.16 2.28
C ALA A 35 2.93 3.52 1.94
N MET A 36 1.99 3.48 2.89
CA MET A 36 0.66 2.90 2.66
C MET A 36 -0.15 3.68 1.62
N THR A 37 -0.08 5.02 1.64
CA THR A 37 -0.72 5.88 0.65
C THR A 37 -0.14 5.65 -0.74
N ASN A 38 1.18 5.52 -0.85
CA ASN A 38 1.85 5.19 -2.10
C ASN A 38 1.40 3.82 -2.61
N PHE A 39 1.39 2.78 -1.77
CA PHE A 39 0.90 1.45 -2.18
C PHE A 39 -0.56 1.46 -2.62
N SER A 40 -1.43 2.17 -1.92
CA SER A 40 -2.84 2.33 -2.31
C SER A 40 -2.96 3.04 -3.67
N THR A 41 -2.15 4.06 -3.93
CA THR A 41 -2.11 4.79 -5.20
C THR A 41 -1.63 3.89 -6.34
N LEU A 42 -0.60 3.08 -6.09
CA LEU A 42 -0.09 2.12 -7.07
C LEU A 42 -1.13 1.07 -7.44
N GLU A 43 -1.79 0.47 -6.45
CA GLU A 43 -2.81 -0.55 -6.70
C GLU A 43 -4.03 0.04 -7.42
N ALA A 44 -4.41 1.28 -7.11
CA ALA A 44 -5.44 1.99 -7.87
C ALA A 44 -5.02 2.20 -9.34
N ALA A 45 -3.78 2.64 -9.60
CA ALA A 45 -3.27 2.84 -10.96
C ALA A 45 -3.23 1.53 -11.76
N LYS A 46 -2.74 0.44 -11.15
CA LYS A 46 -2.74 -0.90 -11.76
C LYS A 46 -4.17 -1.40 -12.04
N HIS A 47 -5.09 -1.17 -11.12
CA HIS A 47 -6.48 -1.54 -11.30
C HIS A 47 -7.12 -0.79 -12.47
N THR A 48 -6.90 0.53 -12.58
CA THR A 48 -7.36 1.33 -13.72
C THR A 48 -6.77 0.84 -15.04
N ALA A 49 -5.45 0.58 -15.09
CA ALA A 49 -4.82 0.04 -16.29
C ALA A 49 -5.43 -1.30 -16.73
N LYS A 50 -5.70 -2.21 -15.76
CA LYS A 50 -6.39 -3.48 -16.03
C LYS A 50 -7.82 -3.28 -16.52
N GLN A 51 -8.56 -2.33 -15.95
CA GLN A 51 -9.94 -2.03 -16.36
C GLN A 51 -9.99 -1.48 -17.79
N THR A 52 -9.08 -0.58 -18.13
CA THR A 52 -8.98 0.00 -19.48
C THR A 52 -8.61 -1.08 -20.49
N ALA A 53 -7.61 -1.91 -20.22
CA ALA A 53 -7.27 -3.05 -21.09
C ALA A 53 -8.46 -4.04 -21.25
N ALA A 54 -9.19 -4.33 -20.17
CA ALA A 54 -10.37 -5.16 -20.23
C ALA A 54 -11.53 -4.51 -21.01
N ALA A 55 -11.66 -3.18 -20.99
CA ALA A 55 -12.63 -2.45 -21.80
C ALA A 55 -12.25 -2.50 -23.29
N THR A 56 -10.97 -2.28 -23.62
CA THR A 56 -10.45 -2.43 -25.00
C THR A 56 -10.68 -3.82 -25.54
N ASN A 57 -10.36 -4.87 -24.76
CA ASN A 57 -10.58 -6.27 -25.16
C ASN A 57 -12.06 -6.59 -25.37
N ARG A 58 -12.96 -6.03 -24.55
CA ARG A 58 -14.42 -6.18 -24.74
C ARG A 58 -14.89 -5.48 -26.01
N SER A 59 -14.37 -4.30 -26.32
CA SER A 59 -14.67 -3.59 -27.57
C SER A 59 -14.14 -4.34 -28.80
N MET A 60 -12.99 -4.99 -28.69
CA MET A 60 -12.46 -5.82 -29.78
C MET A 60 -13.28 -7.11 -29.97
N ALA A 61 -13.72 -7.73 -28.87
CA ALA A 61 -14.52 -8.96 -28.91
C ALA A 61 -15.95 -8.77 -29.44
N SER A 62 -16.49 -7.54 -29.43
CA SER A 62 -17.82 -7.26 -30.00
C SER A 62 -17.81 -7.09 -31.52
N ILE A 63 -16.63 -6.96 -32.13
CA ILE A 63 -16.46 -6.87 -33.58
C ILE A 63 -16.56 -8.29 -34.14
N HIS A 64 -17.41 -8.47 -35.17
CA HIS A 64 -17.62 -9.76 -35.79
C HIS A 64 -16.66 -9.94 -36.97
N ALA A 65 -15.91 -11.05 -37.02
CA ALA A 65 -15.06 -11.38 -38.15
C ALA A 65 -15.94 -11.79 -39.35
N GLN A 66 -15.76 -11.17 -40.52
CA GLN A 66 -16.51 -11.55 -41.73
C GLN A 66 -16.15 -12.97 -42.21
N ASN A 67 -14.93 -13.44 -41.88
CA ASN A 67 -14.45 -14.78 -42.20
C ASN A 67 -14.67 -15.82 -41.08
N ASN A 68 -15.30 -15.44 -39.95
CA ASN A 68 -15.54 -16.28 -38.76
C ASN A 68 -14.31 -16.97 -38.12
N LEU A 69 -13.08 -16.66 -38.55
CA LEU A 69 -11.85 -17.32 -38.09
C LEU A 69 -10.93 -16.36 -37.32
N TYR A 70 -10.66 -15.19 -37.90
CA TYR A 70 -9.82 -14.16 -37.27
C TYR A 70 -10.28 -12.77 -37.68
N LEU A 71 -10.27 -11.85 -36.71
CA LEU A 71 -10.56 -10.45 -36.94
C LEU A 71 -9.42 -9.77 -37.72
N THR A 72 -9.77 -9.02 -38.75
CA THR A 72 -8.86 -8.22 -39.57
C THR A 72 -9.28 -6.76 -39.56
N PRO A 73 -8.39 -5.81 -39.90
CA PRO A 73 -8.76 -4.40 -40.03
C PRO A 73 -9.85 -4.12 -41.08
N ASP A 74 -10.05 -5.01 -42.05
CA ASP A 74 -11.05 -4.88 -43.10
C ASP A 74 -12.46 -5.26 -42.62
N ASP A 75 -12.56 -5.95 -41.47
CA ASP A 75 -13.82 -6.29 -40.80
C ASP A 75 -14.42 -5.11 -40.02
N MET A 76 -13.69 -3.98 -39.95
CA MET A 76 -14.03 -2.82 -39.13
C MET A 76 -14.36 -1.59 -40.00
N THR A 77 -15.32 -0.79 -39.56
CA THR A 77 -15.50 0.56 -40.10
C THR A 77 -14.31 1.44 -39.74
N SER A 78 -14.10 2.55 -40.46
CA SER A 78 -13.03 3.52 -40.13
C SER A 78 -13.14 4.00 -38.69
N ASP A 79 -14.35 4.36 -38.25
CA ASP A 79 -14.60 4.83 -36.88
C ASP A 79 -14.28 3.76 -35.82
N GLN A 80 -14.57 2.49 -36.11
CA GLN A 80 -14.23 1.38 -35.21
C GLN A 80 -12.72 1.18 -35.10
N ARG A 81 -11.99 1.30 -36.22
CA ARG A 81 -10.52 1.23 -36.22
C ARG A 81 -9.91 2.37 -35.42
N ASP A 82 -10.38 3.59 -35.64
CA ASP A 82 -9.86 4.78 -34.97
C ASP A 82 -10.13 4.71 -33.45
N HIS A 83 -11.34 4.31 -33.05
CA HIS A 83 -11.69 4.13 -31.64
C HIS A 83 -10.89 2.99 -31.00
N LEU A 84 -10.71 1.85 -31.68
CA LEU A 84 -9.93 0.73 -31.15
C LEU A 84 -8.44 1.09 -31.03
N ALA A 85 -7.89 1.81 -32.01
CA ALA A 85 -6.51 2.29 -31.99
C ALA A 85 -6.30 3.25 -30.82
N GLN A 86 -7.20 4.22 -30.62
CA GLN A 86 -7.16 5.14 -29.49
C GLN A 86 -7.28 4.38 -28.16
N SER A 87 -8.26 3.51 -28.02
CA SER A 87 -8.47 2.73 -26.79
C SER A 87 -7.29 1.83 -26.46
N SER A 88 -6.66 1.22 -27.46
CA SER A 88 -5.45 0.40 -27.30
C SER A 88 -4.24 1.23 -26.92
N PHE A 89 -4.09 2.42 -27.51
CA PHE A 89 -3.05 3.37 -27.14
C PHE A 89 -3.21 3.82 -25.68
N ASP A 90 -4.43 4.19 -25.27
CA ASP A 90 -4.73 4.61 -23.90
C ASP A 90 -4.49 3.48 -22.89
N ALA A 91 -4.88 2.24 -23.22
CA ALA A 91 -4.61 1.08 -22.38
C ALA A 91 -3.10 0.84 -22.19
N ASN A 92 -2.32 0.92 -23.27
CA ASN A 92 -0.87 0.77 -23.21
C ASN A 92 -0.21 1.93 -22.45
N LEU A 93 -0.67 3.16 -22.66
CA LEU A 93 -0.18 4.34 -21.95
C LEU A 93 -0.41 4.20 -20.44
N GLN A 94 -1.62 3.81 -20.01
CA GLN A 94 -1.93 3.59 -18.60
C GLN A 94 -1.12 2.43 -18.01
N HIS A 95 -0.89 1.37 -18.78
CA HIS A 95 -0.02 0.27 -18.34
C HIS A 95 1.41 0.77 -18.09
N VAL A 96 2.01 1.47 -19.06
CA VAL A 96 3.36 2.05 -18.93
C VAL A 96 3.44 3.02 -17.76
N GLN A 97 2.43 3.88 -17.58
CA GLN A 97 2.36 4.82 -16.45
C GLN A 97 2.29 4.07 -15.11
N SER A 98 1.53 2.96 -15.03
CA SER A 98 1.46 2.16 -13.80
C SER A 98 2.79 1.51 -13.45
N GLU A 99 3.57 1.07 -14.43
CA GLU A 99 4.92 0.51 -14.23
C GLU A 99 5.93 1.59 -13.83
N GLN A 100 5.88 2.76 -14.46
CA GLN A 100 6.71 3.91 -14.05
C GLN A 100 6.41 4.35 -12.62
N LEU A 101 5.13 4.38 -12.25
CA LEU A 101 4.68 4.68 -10.89
C LEU A 101 5.16 3.60 -9.91
N ALA A 102 5.08 2.32 -10.28
CA ALA A 102 5.57 1.20 -9.47
C ALA A 102 7.06 1.35 -9.16
N ALA A 103 7.87 1.66 -10.17
CA ALA A 103 9.31 1.87 -10.02
C ALA A 103 9.61 3.05 -9.09
N LYS A 104 8.92 4.18 -9.27
CA LYS A 104 9.09 5.38 -8.44
C LYS A 104 8.73 5.11 -6.98
N ILE A 105 7.56 4.53 -6.74
CA ILE A 105 7.07 4.22 -5.39
C ILE A 105 7.97 3.20 -4.69
N SER A 106 8.45 2.18 -5.42
CA SER A 106 9.36 1.18 -4.85
C SER A 106 10.67 1.82 -4.38
N ALA A 107 11.23 2.75 -5.16
CA ALA A 107 12.44 3.48 -4.77
C ALA A 107 12.20 4.40 -3.56
N GLU A 108 11.06 5.10 -3.52
CA GLU A 108 10.70 5.99 -2.42
C GLU A 108 10.49 5.21 -1.11
N VAL A 109 9.71 4.12 -1.14
CA VAL A 109 9.47 3.30 0.05
C VAL A 109 10.75 2.62 0.51
N ALA A 110 11.62 2.16 -0.39
CA ALA A 110 12.93 1.62 -0.01
C ALA A 110 13.79 2.66 0.73
N ASN A 111 13.75 3.93 0.30
CA ASN A 111 14.45 5.01 1.00
C ASN A 111 13.84 5.29 2.39
N LEU A 112 12.51 5.37 2.48
CA LEU A 112 11.82 5.56 3.76
C LEU A 112 12.11 4.41 4.73
N ASP A 113 12.11 3.16 4.24
CA ASP A 113 12.39 1.97 5.02
C ASP A 113 13.85 1.96 5.52
N ALA A 114 14.82 2.36 4.68
CA ALA A 114 16.22 2.50 5.07
C ALA A 114 16.43 3.58 6.15
N VAL A 115 15.78 4.74 6.00
CA VAL A 115 15.82 5.83 7.00
C VAL A 115 15.22 5.36 8.32
N SER A 116 14.01 4.77 8.28
CA SER A 116 13.34 4.26 9.46
C SER A 116 14.12 3.14 10.15
N ASN A 117 14.71 2.20 9.40
CA ASN A 117 15.56 1.14 9.96
C ASN A 117 16.79 1.71 10.65
N ARG A 118 17.49 2.64 10.01
CA ARG A 118 18.66 3.29 10.63
C ARG A 118 18.29 4.02 11.91
N GLU A 119 17.13 4.66 11.94
CA GLU A 119 16.73 5.52 13.06
C GLU A 119 16.07 4.77 14.21
N TYR A 120 15.32 3.70 13.98
CA TYR A 120 14.49 3.08 15.02
C TYR A 120 14.89 1.66 15.40
N LEU A 121 15.62 0.94 14.55
CA LEU A 121 16.03 -0.44 14.84
C LEU A 121 16.88 -0.52 16.11
N GLY A 122 16.55 -1.45 17.00
CA GLY A 122 17.23 -1.61 18.29
C GLY A 122 16.88 -0.57 19.36
N LYS A 123 16.09 0.47 19.03
CA LYS A 123 15.65 1.46 20.01
C LYS A 123 14.46 0.97 20.84
N LYS A 124 14.41 1.43 22.10
CA LYS A 124 13.26 1.22 22.97
C LYS A 124 12.17 2.22 22.60
N VAL A 125 10.95 1.72 22.43
CA VAL A 125 9.79 2.52 22.01
C VAL A 125 8.56 2.10 22.81
N ILE A 126 7.62 3.04 22.94
CA ILE A 126 6.30 2.83 23.51
C ILE A 126 5.29 3.22 22.44
N PHE A 127 4.43 2.29 22.06
CA PHE A 127 3.31 2.57 21.17
C PHE A 127 2.02 2.58 21.97
N GLN A 128 1.21 3.61 21.77
CA GLN A 128 -0.13 3.71 22.29
C GLN A 128 -1.14 3.46 21.16
N ILE A 129 -2.14 2.63 21.44
CA ILE A 129 -3.26 2.36 20.55
C ILE A 129 -4.17 3.59 20.52
N ILE A 130 -4.45 4.10 19.32
CA ILE A 130 -5.39 5.20 19.09
C ILE A 130 -6.61 4.76 18.27
N ASP A 131 -6.54 3.65 17.54
CA ASP A 131 -7.69 2.99 16.91
C ASP A 131 -7.92 1.59 17.53
N PRO A 132 -8.65 1.50 18.65
CA PRO A 132 -8.89 0.23 19.33
C PRO A 132 -9.84 -0.70 18.57
N ALA A 133 -10.66 -0.17 17.64
CA ALA A 133 -11.58 -0.98 16.86
C ALA A 133 -10.85 -1.84 15.82
N PHE A 134 -9.66 -1.42 15.40
CA PHE A 134 -8.79 -2.16 14.48
C PHE A 134 -7.94 -3.25 15.17
N ASP A 135 -7.74 -3.16 16.49
CA ASP A 135 -6.84 -4.03 17.27
C ASP A 135 -5.42 -4.15 16.66
N PRO A 136 -4.63 -3.06 16.64
CA PRO A 136 -3.39 -3.00 15.88
C PRO A 136 -2.23 -3.81 16.48
N ILE A 137 -2.40 -4.51 17.61
CA ILE A 137 -1.28 -5.14 18.31
C ILE A 137 -1.59 -6.59 18.65
N GLU A 138 -0.77 -7.48 18.10
CA GLU A 138 -0.80 -8.91 18.39
C GLU A 138 0.40 -9.31 19.24
N SER A 139 0.21 -10.28 20.14
CA SER A 139 1.29 -10.90 20.88
C SER A 139 1.56 -12.31 20.38
N TYR A 140 2.85 -12.64 20.19
CA TYR A 140 3.28 -13.95 19.76
C TYR A 140 4.04 -14.65 20.88
N TRP A 141 3.58 -15.85 21.19
CA TRP A 141 4.08 -16.68 22.27
C TRP A 141 4.68 -17.94 21.68
N PHE A 142 5.82 -18.36 22.19
CA PHE A 142 6.48 -19.57 21.77
C PHE A 142 6.31 -20.62 22.85
N ASP A 143 5.75 -21.77 22.49
CA ASP A 143 5.71 -22.92 23.38
C ASP A 143 6.94 -23.81 23.14
N PRO A 144 7.89 -23.89 24.08
CA PRO A 144 9.09 -24.71 23.92
C PRO A 144 8.79 -26.21 23.90
N ALA A 145 7.65 -26.67 24.41
CA ALA A 145 7.30 -28.09 24.43
C ALA A 145 6.84 -28.58 23.05
N THR A 146 6.12 -27.75 22.29
CA THR A 146 5.62 -28.10 20.96
C THR A 146 6.45 -27.49 19.82
N GLY A 147 7.31 -26.52 20.13
CA GLY A 147 8.07 -25.75 19.14
C GLY A 147 7.21 -24.79 18.32
N GLN A 148 5.94 -24.57 18.70
CA GLN A 148 4.99 -23.77 17.93
C GLN A 148 4.85 -22.35 18.46
N TYR A 149 4.47 -21.44 17.58
CA TYR A 149 4.05 -20.09 17.93
C TYR A 149 2.53 -20.03 18.03
N SER A 150 2.03 -19.43 19.11
CA SER A 150 0.61 -19.10 19.27
C SER A 150 0.42 -17.59 19.31
N GLN A 151 -0.60 -17.12 18.60
CA GLN A 151 -1.04 -15.74 18.63
C GLN A 151 -1.96 -15.52 19.84
N GLY A 152 -1.84 -14.35 20.47
CA GLY A 152 -2.72 -13.91 21.54
C GLY A 152 -3.03 -12.43 21.42
N SER A 153 -4.24 -12.04 21.79
CA SER A 153 -4.64 -10.64 21.86
C SER A 153 -4.02 -9.94 23.08
N ILE A 154 -3.96 -8.62 23.00
CA ILE A 154 -3.44 -7.77 24.08
C ILE A 154 -4.56 -6.85 24.55
N THR A 155 -4.85 -6.87 25.84
CA THR A 155 -5.89 -6.01 26.44
C THR A 155 -5.38 -4.61 26.81
N THR A 156 -4.07 -4.37 26.70
CA THR A 156 -3.43 -3.12 27.11
C THR A 156 -3.50 -2.06 26.02
N ARG A 157 -3.81 -0.81 26.39
CA ARG A 157 -3.84 0.34 25.47
C ARG A 157 -2.46 0.78 24.95
N GLN A 158 -1.39 0.21 25.46
CA GLN A 158 -0.03 0.55 25.05
C GLN A 158 0.89 -0.67 25.13
N VAL A 159 1.90 -0.72 24.27
CA VAL A 159 2.95 -1.73 24.28
C VAL A 159 4.32 -1.07 24.36
N LYS A 160 5.21 -1.65 25.15
CA LYS A 160 6.60 -1.20 25.29
C LYS A 160 7.55 -2.31 24.89
N GLY A 161 8.53 -1.98 24.04
CA GLY A 161 9.50 -2.96 23.58
C GLY A 161 10.71 -2.33 22.91
N VAL A 162 11.58 -3.18 22.40
CA VAL A 162 12.71 -2.81 21.55
C VAL A 162 12.34 -3.16 20.11
N VAL A 163 12.50 -2.23 19.18
CA VAL A 163 12.27 -2.51 17.75
C VAL A 163 13.26 -3.57 17.29
N HIS A 164 12.74 -4.71 16.85
CA HIS A 164 13.53 -5.83 16.35
C HIS A 164 13.57 -5.86 14.83
N GLU A 165 12.45 -5.56 14.20
CA GLU A 165 12.27 -5.50 12.76
C GLU A 165 11.21 -4.42 12.48
N LEU A 166 11.34 -3.72 11.36
CA LEU A 166 10.28 -2.88 10.83
C LEU A 166 10.22 -3.08 9.32
N SER A 167 9.00 -3.03 8.79
CA SER A 167 8.76 -3.14 7.37
C SER A 167 7.59 -2.25 7.00
N LEU A 168 7.89 -1.16 6.30
CA LEU A 168 6.87 -0.24 5.78
C LEU A 168 5.96 -0.95 4.78
N TYR A 169 6.52 -1.85 3.96
CA TYR A 169 5.77 -2.68 3.01
C TYR A 169 4.69 -3.52 3.68
N LYS A 170 5.02 -4.15 4.82
CA LYS A 170 4.08 -5.00 5.57
C LYS A 170 3.24 -4.21 6.56
N ASN A 171 3.43 -2.89 6.66
CA ASN A 171 2.83 -2.05 7.70
C ASN A 171 3.06 -2.62 9.10
N LEU A 172 4.26 -3.15 9.35
CA LEU A 172 4.55 -3.95 10.52
C LEU A 172 5.79 -3.46 11.26
N ILE A 173 5.67 -3.36 12.58
CA ILE A 173 6.80 -3.23 13.49
C ILE A 173 6.80 -4.43 14.44
N VAL A 174 7.91 -5.16 14.48
CA VAL A 174 8.11 -6.26 15.42
C VAL A 174 8.86 -5.73 16.63
N LEU A 175 8.25 -5.83 17.80
CA LEU A 175 8.87 -5.46 19.06
C LEU A 175 9.28 -6.69 19.85
N LYS A 176 10.51 -6.68 20.34
CA LYS A 176 10.95 -7.55 21.42
C LYS A 176 10.40 -7.00 22.75
N PRO A 177 9.68 -7.81 23.56
CA PRO A 177 9.19 -7.38 24.86
C PRO A 177 10.32 -6.87 25.75
N SER A 178 10.00 -5.91 26.61
CA SER A 178 10.92 -5.40 27.64
C SER A 178 11.36 -6.53 28.58
N LEU A 179 12.51 -6.35 29.25
CA LEU A 179 13.05 -7.36 30.17
C LEU A 179 12.03 -7.74 31.26
N TYR A 180 11.35 -6.73 31.83
CA TYR A 180 10.30 -6.93 32.82
C TYR A 180 9.12 -7.75 32.27
N SER A 181 8.66 -7.44 31.05
CA SER A 181 7.59 -8.24 30.42
C SER A 181 8.02 -9.68 30.15
N ARG A 182 9.29 -9.95 29.85
CA ARG A 182 9.78 -11.32 29.66
C ARG A 182 9.86 -12.09 30.98
N ILE A 183 10.10 -11.42 32.10
CA ILE A 183 10.08 -12.05 33.42
C ILE A 183 8.65 -12.46 33.79
N LEU A 184 7.68 -11.55 33.59
CA LEU A 184 6.27 -11.84 33.89
C LEU A 184 5.64 -12.84 32.90
N PHE A 185 6.05 -12.79 31.64
CA PHE A 185 5.48 -13.60 30.55
C PHE A 185 6.60 -14.23 29.71
N PRO A 186 7.31 -15.26 30.24
CA PRO A 186 8.51 -15.82 29.60
C PRO A 186 8.26 -16.51 28.27
N LYS A 187 7.03 -17.01 28.05
CA LYS A 187 6.60 -17.58 26.77
C LYS A 187 6.38 -16.51 25.68
N ARG A 188 6.20 -15.23 26.03
CA ARG A 188 5.98 -14.15 25.06
C ARG A 188 7.29 -13.77 24.37
N LYS A 189 7.35 -13.88 23.05
CA LYS A 189 8.55 -13.61 22.26
C LYS A 189 8.52 -12.27 21.55
N PHE A 190 7.38 -11.90 20.94
CA PHE A 190 7.26 -10.71 20.12
C PHE A 190 5.91 -10.03 20.29
N TYR A 191 5.88 -8.74 19.97
CA TYR A 191 4.66 -8.03 19.62
C TYR A 191 4.72 -7.62 18.17
N PHE A 192 3.64 -7.82 17.43
CA PHE A 192 3.46 -7.28 16.10
C PHE A 192 2.58 -6.06 16.23
N VAL A 193 3.05 -4.93 15.71
CA VAL A 193 2.35 -3.65 15.74
C VAL A 193 2.07 -3.24 14.30
N TYR A 194 0.78 -3.22 13.95
CA TYR A 194 0.30 -2.67 12.68
C TYR A 194 0.07 -1.19 12.83
N VAL A 195 0.75 -0.36 12.01
CA VAL A 195 0.87 1.08 12.28
C VAL A 195 -0.27 1.89 11.70
N VAL A 196 -0.75 1.50 10.52
CA VAL A 196 -1.82 2.15 9.77
C VAL A 196 -3.02 1.19 9.68
N ASN A 197 -4.23 1.67 9.89
CA ASN A 197 -5.42 0.89 9.60
C ASN A 197 -5.63 0.87 8.07
N PRO A 198 -5.56 -0.30 7.39
CA PRO A 198 -5.65 -0.37 5.94
C PRO A 198 -7.03 0.02 5.39
N ARG A 199 -8.07 0.05 6.24
CA ARG A 199 -9.43 0.45 5.83
C ARG A 199 -9.60 1.96 5.76
N THR A 200 -8.94 2.70 6.65
CA THR A 200 -9.09 4.16 6.78
C THR A 200 -7.85 4.92 6.31
N LEU A 201 -6.73 4.23 6.13
CA LEU A 201 -5.40 4.80 5.87
C LEU A 201 -4.93 5.77 6.96
N GLN A 202 -5.55 5.70 8.15
CA GLN A 202 -5.19 6.51 9.30
C GLN A 202 -4.27 5.73 10.24
N PRO A 203 -3.38 6.42 11.00
CA PRO A 203 -2.60 5.79 12.05
C PRO A 203 -3.49 5.08 13.07
N SER A 204 -3.18 3.82 13.38
CA SER A 204 -3.84 3.04 14.43
C SER A 204 -3.10 3.11 15.78
N VAL A 205 -1.83 3.53 15.74
CA VAL A 205 -0.96 3.72 16.90
C VAL A 205 -0.22 5.06 16.81
N ARG A 206 0.27 5.53 17.96
CA ARG A 206 1.22 6.65 18.06
C ARG A 206 2.43 6.28 18.91
N LEU A 207 3.58 6.88 18.62
CA LEU A 207 4.73 6.83 19.52
C LEU A 207 4.49 7.73 20.73
N VAL A 208 4.91 7.25 21.90
CA VAL A 208 4.93 8.03 23.14
C VAL A 208 6.39 8.25 23.50
N ALA A 209 6.76 9.52 23.69
CA ALA A 209 8.08 9.95 24.14
C ALA A 209 8.43 9.40 25.53
#